data_AF-A0AAV9PPA0-F1
#
_entry.id   AF-A0AAV9PPA0-F1
#
_cell.length_a   1.000
_cell.length_b   1.000
_cell.length_c   1.000
_cell.angle_alpha   90.00
_cell.angle_beta   90.00
_cell.angle_gamma   90.00
#
_symmetry.space_group_name_H-M   'P 1'
#
loop_
_entity.id
_entity.type
_entity.pdbx_description
1 polymer ?
#
loop_
_entity_poly.entity_id
_entity_poly.type
_entity_poly.pdbx_seq_one_letter_code
_entity_poly.pdbx_strand_id
1 'polypeptide(L)'
;MLAAGGVMCIGGPALIYYVTPSEEELFLRYNPELQRRSLQNRQQKQEDFDNFVGRLKNYSKSDKPIWIEEQVQAAKQKEASVRAELDRRRTAEAEAEARRQEIKNSLR
;
A
#
# COMPACT_ATOMS: atom_id res chain seq x y z
N MET A 1 35.52 -3.53 32.54
CA MET A 1 34.28 -2.86 32.07
C MET A 1 34.09 -2.95 30.55
N LEU A 2 35.10 -2.67 29.72
CA LEU A 2 34.97 -2.73 28.24
C LEU A 2 34.56 -4.11 27.69
N ALA A 3 35.09 -5.20 28.23
CA ALA A 3 34.74 -6.55 27.80
C ALA A 3 33.26 -6.91 28.10
N ALA A 4 32.78 -6.60 29.31
CA ALA A 4 31.39 -6.83 29.69
C ALA A 4 30.41 -5.96 28.89
N GLY A 5 30.77 -4.69 28.62
CA GLY A 5 29.99 -3.80 27.76
C GLY A 5 29.93 -4.30 26.31
N GLY A 6 31.05 -4.74 25.74
CA GLY A 6 31.11 -5.31 24.40
C GLY A 6 30.28 -6.58 24.26
N VAL A 7 30.30 -7.47 25.26
CA VAL A 7 29.45 -8.67 25.30
C VAL A 7 27.97 -8.31 25.30
N MET A 8 27.54 -7.25 26.00
CA MET A 8 26.12 -6.85 25.96
C MET A 8 25.75 -6.17 24.63
N CYS A 9 26.59 -5.28 24.10
CA CYS A 9 26.31 -4.58 22.85
C CYS A 9 26.31 -5.50 21.61
N ILE A 10 27.15 -6.54 21.59
CA ILE A 10 27.26 -7.48 20.46
C ILE A 10 26.46 -8.75 20.73
N GLY A 11 26.58 -9.30 21.94
CA GLY A 11 25.94 -10.55 22.33
C GLY A 11 24.42 -10.44 22.42
N GLY A 12 23.87 -9.28 22.78
CA GLY A 12 22.42 -9.05 22.75
C GLY A 12 21.84 -9.21 21.35
N PRO A 13 22.26 -8.41 20.36
CA PRO A 13 21.83 -8.57 18.97
C PRO A 13 22.15 -9.95 18.39
N ALA A 14 23.35 -10.50 18.66
CA ALA A 14 23.74 -11.82 18.17
C ALA A 14 22.83 -12.94 18.71
N LEU A 15 22.45 -12.89 19.99
CA LEU A 15 21.51 -13.83 20.57
C LEU A 15 20.13 -13.73 19.91
N ILE A 16 19.63 -12.50 19.68
CA ILE A 16 18.36 -12.30 18.99
C ILE A 16 18.39 -12.90 17.59
N TYR A 17 19.43 -12.63 16.80
CA TYR A 17 19.57 -13.24 15.48
C TYR A 17 19.66 -14.77 15.52
N TYR A 18 20.25 -15.33 16.57
CA TYR A 18 20.36 -16.78 16.73
C TYR A 18 19.03 -17.46 17.08
N VAL A 19 18.19 -16.83 17.91
CA VAL A 19 16.92 -17.44 18.37
C VAL A 19 15.71 -17.08 17.51
N THR A 20 15.78 -15.97 16.75
CA THR A 20 14.68 -15.54 15.90
C THR A 20 14.60 -16.46 14.68
N PRO A 21 13.47 -17.18 14.49
CA PRO A 21 13.32 -18.07 13.35
C PRO A 21 13.33 -17.28 12.04
N SER A 22 13.84 -17.90 10.98
CA SER A 22 13.78 -17.33 9.63
C SER A 22 12.34 -17.26 9.10
N GLU A 23 12.09 -16.42 8.09
CA GLU A 23 10.76 -16.33 7.47
C GLU A 23 10.28 -17.67 6.90
N GLU A 24 11.20 -18.48 6.38
CA GLU A 24 10.92 -19.81 5.83
C GLU A 24 10.51 -20.80 6.92
N GLU A 25 11.22 -20.81 8.06
CA GLU A 25 10.87 -21.62 9.22
C GLU A 25 9.52 -21.20 9.81
N LEU A 26 9.24 -19.90 9.83
CA LEU A 26 7.97 -19.37 10.29
C LEU A 26 6.82 -19.78 9.36
N PHE A 27 7.04 -19.74 8.04
CA PHE A 27 6.09 -20.16 7.03
C PHE A 27 5.73 -21.65 7.16
N LEU A 28 6.71 -22.51 7.41
CA LEU A 28 6.49 -23.95 7.62
C LEU A 28 5.63 -24.24 8.87
N ARG A 29 5.68 -23.37 9.89
CA ARG A 29 4.86 -23.48 11.10
C ARG A 29 3.43 -22.96 10.93
N TYR A 30 3.10 -22.29 9.81
CA TYR A 30 1.74 -21.81 9.56
C TYR A 30 0.75 -22.93 9.28
N ASN A 31 -0.52 -22.68 9.56
CA ASN A 31 -1.63 -23.52 9.12
C ASN A 31 -1.69 -23.56 7.57
N PRO A 32 -2.03 -24.71 6.94
CA PRO A 32 -2.18 -24.83 5.49
C PRO A 32 -2.96 -23.71 4.77
N GLU A 33 -4.00 -23.14 5.40
CA GLU A 33 -4.74 -22.01 4.82
C GLU A 33 -3.87 -20.74 4.75
N LEU A 34 -3.18 -20.42 5.84
CA LEU A 34 -2.30 -19.26 5.93
C LEU A 34 -1.08 -19.38 5.01
N GLN A 35 -0.57 -20.61 4.82
CA GLN A 35 0.49 -20.86 3.85
C GLN A 35 0.04 -20.50 2.43
N ARG A 36 -1.15 -20.97 2.01
CA ARG A 36 -1.71 -20.64 0.70
C ARG A 36 -1.93 -19.14 0.54
N ARG A 37 -2.52 -18.48 1.53
CA ARG A 37 -2.76 -17.04 1.50
C ARG A 37 -1.46 -16.23 1.44
N SER A 38 -0.43 -16.65 2.19
CA SER A 38 0.87 -15.98 2.15
C SER A 38 1.55 -16.12 0.78
N LEU A 39 1.43 -17.28 0.14
CA LEU A 39 1.94 -17.50 -1.22
C LEU A 39 1.18 -16.66 -2.26
N GLN A 40 -0.15 -16.63 -2.19
CA GLN A 40 -0.98 -15.82 -3.09
C GLN A 40 -0.69 -14.33 -2.96
N ASN A 41 -0.54 -13.85 -1.72
CA ASN A 41 -0.33 -12.43 -1.45
C ASN A 41 1.15 -12.01 -1.52
N ARG A 42 2.07 -12.92 -1.86
CA ARG A 42 3.51 -12.62 -1.86
C ARG A 42 3.87 -11.50 -2.84
N GLN A 43 3.33 -11.55 -4.05
CA GLN A 43 3.55 -10.51 -5.06
C GLN A 43 2.94 -9.18 -4.60
N GLN A 44 1.70 -9.20 -4.13
CA GLN A 44 1.03 -8.01 -3.61
C GLN A 44 1.83 -7.36 -2.46
N LYS A 45 2.34 -8.16 -1.51
CA LYS A 45 3.18 -7.66 -0.42
C LYS A 45 4.47 -7.01 -0.92
N GLN A 46 5.09 -7.58 -1.95
CA GLN A 46 6.29 -7.02 -2.56
C GLN A 46 5.98 -5.67 -3.22
N GLU A 47 4.91 -5.61 -4.01
CA GLU A 47 4.46 -4.38 -4.65
C GLU A 47 4.08 -3.30 -3.62
N ASP A 48 3.36 -3.68 -2.55
CA ASP A 48 3.00 -2.78 -1.46
C ASP A 48 4.23 -2.21 -0.76
N PHE A 49 5.26 -3.05 -0.55
CA PHE A 49 6.53 -2.63 0.03
C PHE A 49 7.28 -1.66 -0.89
N ASP A 50 7.41 -1.99 -2.17
CA ASP A 50 8.09 -1.14 -3.16
C ASP A 50 7.37 0.21 -3.31
N ASN A 51 6.03 0.19 -3.33
CA ASN A 51 5.20 1.38 -3.33
C ASN A 51 5.39 2.22 -2.05
N PHE A 52 5.46 1.57 -0.89
CA PHE A 52 5.69 2.24 0.39
C PHE A 52 7.07 2.92 0.42
N VAL A 53 8.13 2.22 0.06
CA VAL A 53 9.48 2.78 -0.03
C VAL A 53 9.53 3.90 -1.07
N GLY A 54 8.83 3.76 -2.19
CA GLY A 54 8.67 4.82 -3.20
C GLY A 54 8.03 6.09 -2.62
N ARG A 55 6.93 5.95 -1.85
CA ARG A 55 6.29 7.09 -1.16
C ARG A 55 7.23 7.73 -0.15
N LEU A 56 7.92 6.94 0.69
CA LEU A 56 8.89 7.46 1.65
C LEU A 56 10.01 8.25 0.97
N LYS A 57 10.58 7.72 -0.12
CA LYS A 57 11.58 8.43 -0.92
C LYS A 57 11.04 9.76 -1.45
N ASN A 58 9.80 9.79 -1.91
CA ASN A 58 9.18 11.02 -2.37
C ASN A 58 8.93 12.02 -1.23
N TYR A 59 8.50 11.56 -0.06
CA TYR A 59 8.27 12.42 1.11
C TYR A 59 9.57 12.97 1.67
N SER A 60 10.67 12.20 1.62
CA SER A 60 12.00 12.64 2.06
C SER A 60 12.58 13.81 1.24
N LYS A 61 12.02 14.10 0.06
CA LYS A 61 12.43 15.24 -0.77
C LYS A 61 11.82 16.57 -0.30
N SER A 62 10.81 16.53 0.58
CA SER A 62 10.20 17.72 1.16
C SER A 62 10.88 18.07 2.47
N ASP A 63 11.05 19.37 2.74
CA ASP A 63 11.53 19.86 4.04
C ASP A 63 10.50 19.70 5.16
N LYS A 64 9.27 19.30 4.82
CA LYS A 64 8.21 19.06 5.79
C LYS A 64 8.33 17.67 6.41
N PRO A 65 7.91 17.51 7.66
CA PRO A 65 7.82 16.20 8.28
C PRO A 65 6.95 15.23 7.48
N ILE A 66 7.37 13.96 7.43
CA ILE A 66 6.75 12.89 6.63
C ILE A 66 5.24 12.79 6.88
N TRP A 67 4.80 12.90 8.14
CA TRP A 67 3.39 12.79 8.51
C TRP A 67 2.52 13.94 7.98
N ILE A 68 3.10 15.12 7.70
CA ILE A 68 2.37 16.26 7.12
C ILE A 68 2.20 16.04 5.62
N GLU A 69 3.27 15.63 4.93
CA GLU A 69 3.19 15.32 3.50
C GLU A 69 2.24 14.16 3.21
N GLU A 70 2.21 13.14 4.09
CA GLU A 70 1.24 12.05 3.98
C GLU A 70 -0.21 12.56 4.08
N GLN A 71 -0.52 13.46 5.01
CA GLN A 71 -1.85 14.06 5.13
C GLN A 71 -2.22 14.89 3.89
N VAL A 72 -1.27 15.67 3.37
CA VAL A 72 -1.47 16.47 2.15
C VAL A 72 -1.76 15.56 0.94
N GLN A 73 -1.03 14.46 0.80
CA GLN A 73 -1.25 13.51 -0.29
C GLN A 73 -2.57 12.76 -0.13
N ALA A 74 -2.94 12.36 1.09
CA ALA A 74 -4.22 11.74 1.37
C ALA A 74 -5.40 12.68 1.04
N ALA A 75 -5.28 13.98 1.35
CA ALA A 75 -6.27 14.99 0.97
C ALA A 75 -6.38 15.13 -0.55
N LYS A 76 -5.24 15.24 -1.25
CA LYS A 76 -5.21 15.30 -2.73
C LYS A 76 -5.83 14.06 -3.38
N GLN A 77 -5.55 12.86 -2.87
CA GLN A 77 -6.14 11.63 -3.40
C GLN A 77 -7.65 11.58 -3.19
N LYS A 78 -8.16 12.03 -2.04
CA LYS A 78 -9.61 12.15 -1.80
C LYS A 78 -10.27 13.15 -2.73
N GLU A 79 -9.66 14.31 -2.95
CA GLU A 79 -10.20 15.28 -3.91
C GLU A 79 -10.20 14.74 -5.34
N ALA A 80 -9.13 14.06 -5.75
CA ALA A 80 -9.03 13.43 -7.06
C ALA A 80 -10.08 12.33 -7.24
N SER A 81 -10.32 11.49 -6.23
CA SER A 81 -11.32 10.43 -6.31
C SER A 81 -12.75 10.98 -6.39
N VAL A 82 -13.07 12.02 -5.62
CA VAL A 82 -14.37 12.71 -5.70
C VAL A 82 -14.57 13.33 -7.07
N ARG A 83 -13.56 14.01 -7.63
CA ARG A 83 -13.65 14.59 -8.98
C ARG A 83 -13.84 13.51 -10.04
N ALA A 84 -13.07 12.42 -9.98
CA ALA A 84 -13.20 11.32 -10.93
C ALA A 84 -14.60 10.66 -10.88
N GLU A 85 -15.18 10.52 -9.69
CA GLU A 85 -16.54 10.00 -9.53
C GLU A 85 -17.61 10.94 -10.10
N LEU A 86 -17.47 12.25 -9.87
CA LEU A 86 -18.37 13.25 -10.46
C LEU A 86 -18.30 13.26 -11.99
N ASP A 87 -17.10 13.16 -12.56
CA ASP A 87 -16.93 13.11 -14.01
C ASP A 87 -17.54 11.84 -14.61
N ARG A 88 -17.36 10.68 -13.96
CA ARG A 88 -18.03 9.42 -14.37
C ARG A 88 -19.55 9.53 -14.39
N ARG A 89 -20.13 10.21 -13.40
CA ARG A 89 -21.59 10.45 -13.35
C ARG A 89 -22.03 11.34 -14.49
N ARG A 90 -21.32 12.45 -14.74
CA ARG A 90 -21.62 13.36 -15.86
C ARG A 90 -21.54 12.66 -17.21
N THR A 91 -20.52 11.82 -17.44
CA THR A 91 -20.41 11.06 -18.69
C THR A 91 -21.55 10.05 -18.83
N ALA A 92 -21.91 9.35 -17.75
CA ALA A 92 -23.02 8.40 -17.77
C ALA A 92 -24.39 9.08 -18.02
N GLU A 93 -24.61 10.26 -17.44
CA GLU A 93 -25.79 11.09 -17.69
C GLU A 93 -25.86 11.56 -19.15
N ALA A 94 -24.75 12.07 -19.69
CA ALA A 94 -24.66 12.49 -21.09
C ALA A 94 -24.92 11.33 -22.07
N GLU A 95 -24.36 10.15 -21.81
CA GLU A 95 -24.63 8.94 -22.60
C GLU A 95 -26.10 8.50 -22.52
N ALA A 96 -26.72 8.58 -21.34
CA ALA A 96 -28.12 8.25 -21.16
C ALA A 96 -29.05 9.23 -21.89
N GLU A 97 -28.72 10.52 -21.89
CA GLU A 97 -29.45 11.54 -22.64
C GLU A 97 -29.32 11.35 -24.16
N ALA A 98 -28.10 11.06 -24.65
CA ALA A 98 -27.87 10.74 -26.06
C ALA A 98 -28.72 9.54 -26.51
N ARG A 99 -28.74 8.44 -25.73
CA ARG A 99 -29.61 7.28 -26.00
C ARG A 99 -31.10 7.64 -26.01
N ARG A 100 -31.55 8.49 -25.09
CA ARG A 100 -32.97 8.95 -25.07
C ARG A 100 -33.31 9.75 -26.33
N GLN A 101 -32.39 10.60 -26.82
CA GLN A 101 -32.59 11.37 -28.05
C GLN A 101 -32.62 10.47 -29.29
N GLU A 102 -31.74 9.48 -29.39
CA GLU A 102 -31.75 8.47 -30.47
C GLU A 102 -33.09 7.72 -30.53
N ILE A 103 -33.57 7.22 -29.39
CA ILE A 103 -34.87 6.53 -29.30
C ILE A 103 -36.00 7.46 -29.76
N LYS A 104 -36.03 8.71 -29.27
CA LYS A 104 -37.06 9.69 -29.63
C LYS A 104 -37.06 10.04 -31.12
N ASN A 105 -35.88 10.11 -31.74
CA ASN A 105 -35.74 10.38 -33.16
C ASN A 105 -36.10 9.16 -34.02
N SER A 106 -35.88 7.93 -33.55
CA SER A 106 -36.26 6.69 -34.25
C SER A 106 -37.75 6.39 -34.26
N LEU A 107 -38.51 6.98 -33.32
CA LEU A 107 -39.96 6.79 -33.19
C LEU A 107 -40.79 7.80 -34.01
N ARG A 108 -40.16 8.75 -34.68
CA ARG A 108 -40.79 9.82 -35.45
C ARG A 108 -40.64 9.59 -36.94
#